data_AF-A0A8J4XGT4-F1
#
_entry.id   AF-A0A8J4XGT4-F1
#
_cell.length_a   1.000
_cell.length_b   1.000
_cell.length_c   1.000
_cell.angle_alpha   90.00
_cell.angle_beta   90.00
_cell.angle_gamma   90.00
#
_symmetry.space_group_name_H-M   'P 1'
#
loop_
_entity.id
_entity.type
_entity.pdbx_description
1 polymer ?
#
loop_
_entity_poly.entity_id
_entity_poly.type
_entity_poly.pdbx_seq_one_letter_code
_entity_poly.pdbx_strand_id
1 'polypeptide(L)'
;MTGVGAEDDIPLGERKTVTDFCYLLDKSKQLFNGLRDLPQYGHKQWQSYFGRTFDVYTKLWKFQQQHRQVLDNRYGLKRWQIGEVASKIGQLYYHYYLRTSETSYLNEAFSFYSAIRQRSYYYQVNKEDRPELVVKKLRYYARFIVVCLLLNKMDLVKVLVKELSEEIEDYTQRFNTEDQLEWNLVLQEVAAFVEADPVMILNDDNTVVVKSNRMLEGGVPQLEPGMVVGQLTLADALIVGNCNSQVKFSELTIDMFRMLQALEREPVNLATQTTKAGTLEPSEKPAKRENPHKYLLYKPTFSQLYTFLSASFKELPANSVLLVYLSATGVFPAGRVEYEGPYDFGGVLTNTNRDVVNGEAVQKRNQAQKEMHCLHPGDLYPFTRKPLFIIVDSSNSMAYKNFCNLFGQPLVCLLSPTVYPKSMQDHSQRGSLFTLFLYNPLMGFLSVCGLTSMRQGLWEKSQEFLRKVFHDIGQMLTSSRAIDQAFLQFYGDEFLRLLMIRFVFCCATLRLHKLFR
;
A
#
# COMPACT_ATOMS: atom_id res chain seq x y z
N MET A 1 -0.09 20.97 -66.86
CA MET A 1 1.06 20.14 -66.51
C MET A 1 1.36 20.34 -65.05
N THR A 2 1.18 19.28 -64.29
CA THR A 2 1.32 19.17 -62.83
C THR A 2 2.77 19.33 -62.40
N GLY A 3 3.04 20.31 -61.55
CA GLY A 3 4.32 20.42 -60.83
C GLY A 3 4.38 19.37 -59.74
N VAL A 4 4.98 18.23 -60.08
CA VAL A 4 5.39 17.18 -59.15
C VAL A 4 6.87 17.39 -58.87
N GLY A 5 7.27 17.38 -57.60
CA GLY A 5 8.66 17.13 -57.21
C GLY A 5 9.37 18.27 -56.49
N ALA A 6 8.96 18.52 -55.24
CA ALA A 6 9.87 18.94 -54.18
C ALA A 6 9.49 18.15 -52.92
N GLU A 7 9.60 16.82 -53.00
CA GLU A 7 9.84 16.05 -51.77
C GLU A 7 11.26 16.40 -51.35
N ASP A 8 11.35 17.25 -50.33
CA ASP A 8 12.58 17.65 -49.65
C ASP A 8 13.53 16.45 -49.50
N ASP A 9 14.77 16.65 -49.92
CA ASP A 9 15.88 15.70 -49.78
C ASP A 9 16.27 15.65 -48.29
N ILE A 10 15.45 14.97 -47.48
CA ILE A 10 15.69 14.82 -46.03
C ILE A 10 17.03 14.10 -45.85
N PRO A 11 18.00 14.69 -45.13
CA PRO A 11 19.28 14.03 -44.89
C PRO A 11 19.05 12.62 -44.34
N LEU A 12 19.64 11.60 -44.99
CA LEU A 12 19.48 10.18 -44.63
C LEU A 12 19.67 9.92 -43.12
N GLY A 13 20.56 10.68 -42.46
CA GLY A 13 20.77 10.62 -41.01
C GLY A 13 19.60 11.12 -40.17
N GLU A 14 18.89 12.17 -40.59
CA GLU A 14 17.69 12.67 -39.90
C GLU A 14 16.52 11.70 -40.07
N ARG A 15 16.34 11.16 -41.29
CA ARG A 15 15.30 10.14 -41.56
C ARG A 15 15.53 8.88 -40.74
N LYS A 16 16.79 8.42 -40.63
CA LYS A 16 17.16 7.30 -39.77
C LYS A 16 16.86 7.60 -38.29
N THR A 17 17.21 8.79 -37.82
CA THR A 17 16.94 9.24 -36.44
C THR A 17 15.45 9.14 -36.08
N VAL A 18 14.57 9.58 -36.99
CA VAL A 18 13.11 9.50 -36.80
C VAL A 18 12.63 8.06 -36.78
N THR A 19 13.10 7.21 -37.72
CA THR A 19 12.75 5.79 -37.76
C THR A 19 13.18 5.06 -36.49
N ASP A 20 14.40 5.29 -36.01
CA ASP A 20 14.93 4.67 -34.79
C ASP A 20 14.14 5.12 -33.55
N PHE A 21 13.71 6.39 -33.50
CA PHE A 21 12.83 6.89 -32.45
C PHE A 21 11.46 6.20 -32.46
N CYS A 22 10.81 6.09 -33.62
CA CYS A 22 9.52 5.39 -33.76
C CYS A 22 9.64 3.92 -33.32
N TYR A 23 10.71 3.24 -33.74
CA TYR A 23 10.98 1.87 -33.32
C TYR A 23 11.11 1.74 -31.79
N LEU A 24 11.89 2.62 -31.15
CA LEU A 24 12.02 2.63 -29.69
C LEU A 24 10.68 2.91 -29.00
N LEU A 25 9.88 3.84 -29.54
CA LEU A 25 8.58 4.20 -29.00
C LEU A 25 7.62 3.00 -29.04
N ASP A 26 7.49 2.33 -30.18
CA ASP A 26 6.57 1.19 -30.33
C ASP A 26 7.03 -0.03 -29.53
N LYS A 27 8.34 -0.32 -29.54
CA LYS A 27 8.92 -1.37 -28.70
C LYS A 27 8.69 -1.10 -27.20
N SER A 28 8.83 0.14 -26.75
CA SER A 28 8.59 0.52 -25.36
C SER A 28 7.12 0.31 -24.95
N LYS A 29 6.16 0.64 -25.84
CA LYS A 29 4.73 0.42 -25.60
C LYS A 29 4.38 -1.06 -25.54
N GLN A 30 4.91 -1.86 -26.48
CA GLN A 30 4.70 -3.30 -26.51
C GLN A 30 5.17 -3.96 -25.22
N LEU A 31 6.40 -3.65 -24.78
CA LEU A 31 6.96 -4.16 -23.53
C LEU A 31 6.16 -3.66 -22.32
N PHE A 32 5.80 -2.37 -22.29
CA PHE A 32 5.00 -1.84 -21.19
C PHE A 32 3.66 -2.55 -21.03
N ASN A 33 2.97 -2.84 -22.13
CA ASN A 33 1.69 -3.54 -22.10
C ASN A 33 1.84 -4.98 -21.62
N GLY A 34 2.89 -5.69 -22.05
CA GLY A 34 3.16 -7.06 -21.62
C GLY A 34 3.49 -7.19 -20.13
N LEU A 35 3.85 -6.11 -19.43
CA LEU A 35 3.97 -6.13 -17.95
C LEU A 35 2.65 -6.44 -17.24
N ARG A 36 1.50 -6.15 -17.88
CA ARG A 36 0.18 -6.41 -17.30
C ARG A 36 -0.17 -7.89 -17.28
N ASP A 37 0.36 -8.65 -18.23
CA ASP A 37 0.10 -10.07 -18.39
C ASP A 37 0.98 -10.93 -17.48
N LEU A 38 1.98 -10.32 -16.84
CA LEU A 38 2.87 -11.03 -15.92
C LEU A 38 2.17 -11.30 -14.59
N PRO A 39 2.35 -12.50 -14.00
CA PRO A 39 1.88 -12.79 -12.66
C PRO A 39 2.30 -11.73 -11.67
N GLN A 40 1.35 -11.32 -10.83
CA GLN A 40 1.61 -10.37 -9.76
C GLN A 40 2.25 -11.00 -8.53
N TYR A 41 2.30 -12.33 -8.50
CA TYR A 41 2.90 -13.16 -7.49
C TYR A 41 4.19 -13.78 -8.00
N GLY A 42 5.10 -14.09 -7.06
CA GLY A 42 6.36 -14.75 -7.34
C GLY A 42 7.50 -13.78 -7.67
N HIS A 43 8.64 -13.91 -6.98
CA HIS A 43 9.74 -12.95 -7.00
C HIS A 43 10.56 -12.97 -8.30
N LYS A 44 10.60 -14.09 -9.05
CA LYS A 44 11.59 -14.26 -10.14
C LYS A 44 11.05 -14.07 -11.55
N GLN A 45 9.76 -14.32 -11.79
CA GLN A 45 9.23 -14.44 -13.15
C GLN A 45 9.18 -13.10 -13.90
N TRP A 46 8.94 -12.00 -13.18
CA TRP A 46 8.74 -10.68 -13.78
C TRP A 46 10.03 -9.88 -13.96
N GLN A 47 11.09 -10.15 -13.20
CA GLN A 47 12.29 -9.32 -13.10
C GLN A 47 13.01 -9.12 -14.45
N SER A 48 13.21 -10.20 -15.20
CA SER A 48 13.92 -10.14 -16.50
C SER A 48 13.15 -9.36 -17.56
N TYR A 49 11.82 -9.50 -17.58
CA TYR A 49 10.95 -8.76 -18.49
C TYR A 49 10.89 -7.28 -18.08
N PHE A 50 10.82 -7.01 -16.78
CA PHE A 50 10.85 -5.65 -16.24
C PHE A 50 12.16 -4.94 -16.59
N GLY A 51 13.32 -5.60 -16.37
CA GLY A 51 14.63 -5.05 -16.73
C GLY A 51 14.72 -4.67 -18.20
N ARG A 52 14.30 -5.56 -19.10
CA ARG A 52 14.23 -5.25 -20.55
C ARG A 52 13.33 -4.06 -20.87
N THR A 53 12.17 -3.96 -20.21
CA THR A 53 11.23 -2.84 -20.39
C THR A 53 11.88 -1.53 -19.95
N PHE A 54 12.50 -1.53 -18.77
CA PHE A 54 13.18 -0.38 -18.20
C PHE A 54 14.36 0.09 -19.05
N ASP A 55 15.16 -0.84 -19.58
CA ASP A 55 16.27 -0.54 -20.49
C ASP A 55 15.82 0.16 -21.77
N VAL A 56 14.72 -0.32 -22.38
CA VAL A 56 14.18 0.30 -23.61
C VAL A 56 13.65 1.70 -23.32
N TYR A 57 12.93 1.91 -22.21
CA TYR A 57 12.49 3.26 -21.82
C TYR A 57 13.66 4.19 -21.50
N THR A 58 14.71 3.69 -20.86
CA THR A 58 15.92 4.46 -20.57
C THR A 58 16.63 4.88 -21.86
N LYS A 59 16.73 3.96 -22.84
CA LYS A 59 17.26 4.26 -24.17
C LYS A 59 16.40 5.30 -24.89
N LEU A 60 15.08 5.12 -24.91
CA LEU A 60 14.13 6.07 -25.50
C LEU A 60 14.26 7.47 -24.87
N TRP A 61 14.35 7.54 -23.54
CA TRP A 61 14.50 8.80 -22.81
C TRP A 61 15.81 9.52 -23.14
N LYS A 62 16.93 8.81 -23.25
CA LYS A 62 18.22 9.39 -23.66
C LYS A 62 18.20 9.81 -25.13
N PHE A 63 17.64 8.97 -26.01
CA PHE A 63 17.58 9.20 -27.45
C PHE A 63 16.86 10.51 -27.77
N GLN A 64 15.70 10.75 -27.14
CA GLN A 64 14.95 11.99 -27.35
C GLN A 64 15.61 13.24 -26.76
N GLN A 65 16.52 13.10 -25.79
CA GLN A 65 17.33 14.23 -25.31
C GLN A 65 18.45 14.56 -26.30
N GLN A 66 19.16 13.54 -26.80
CA GLN A 66 20.30 13.70 -27.70
C GLN A 66 19.89 14.21 -29.09
N HIS A 67 18.76 13.74 -29.61
CA HIS A 67 18.28 14.07 -30.96
C HIS A 67 17.13 15.07 -30.97
N ARG A 68 16.98 15.88 -29.91
CA ARG A 68 15.83 16.79 -29.69
C ARG A 68 15.49 17.62 -30.92
N GLN A 69 16.48 18.30 -31.49
CA GLN A 69 16.27 19.25 -32.59
C GLN A 69 15.71 18.56 -33.84
N VAL A 70 16.27 17.39 -34.19
CA VAL A 70 15.80 16.59 -35.34
C VAL A 70 14.36 16.10 -35.10
N LEU A 71 14.07 15.61 -33.89
CA LEU A 71 12.73 15.12 -33.55
C LEU A 71 11.67 16.23 -33.52
N ASP A 72 12.03 17.44 -33.10
CA ASP A 72 11.13 18.59 -33.13
C ASP A 72 10.82 19.00 -34.58
N ASN A 73 11.86 19.17 -35.41
CA ASN A 73 11.73 19.66 -36.78
C ASN A 73 11.14 18.64 -37.77
N ARG A 74 11.46 17.35 -37.62
CA ARG A 74 11.10 16.31 -38.62
C ARG A 74 10.01 15.37 -38.16
N TYR A 75 10.04 14.95 -36.89
CA TYR A 75 9.00 14.08 -36.33
C TYR A 75 7.81 14.89 -35.79
N GLY A 76 8.01 16.17 -35.44
CA GLY A 76 6.99 17.00 -34.81
C GLY A 76 6.79 16.68 -33.33
N LEU A 77 7.86 16.29 -32.62
CA LEU A 77 7.82 15.85 -31.23
C LEU A 77 7.25 16.93 -30.31
N LYS A 78 6.04 16.70 -29.79
CA LYS A 78 5.37 17.62 -28.88
C LYS A 78 5.83 17.46 -27.43
N ARG A 79 5.70 18.53 -26.64
CA ARG A 79 6.06 18.52 -25.22
C ARG A 79 5.28 17.48 -24.41
N TRP A 80 4.00 17.30 -24.72
CA TRP A 80 3.15 16.33 -24.03
C TRP A 80 3.59 14.89 -24.30
N GLN A 81 4.16 14.58 -25.49
CA GLN A 81 4.70 13.25 -25.78
C GLN A 81 5.93 12.94 -24.91
N ILE A 82 6.77 13.94 -24.64
CA ILE A 82 7.88 13.81 -23.67
C ILE A 82 7.32 13.54 -22.27
N GLY A 83 6.27 14.27 -21.90
CA GLY A 83 5.52 14.07 -20.65
C GLY A 83 4.97 12.64 -20.53
N GLU A 84 4.44 12.06 -21.60
CA GLU A 84 3.96 10.68 -21.62
C GLU A 84 5.10 9.67 -21.37
N VAL A 85 6.25 9.84 -22.03
CA VAL A 85 7.43 8.98 -21.79
C VAL A 85 7.88 9.09 -20.34
N ALA A 86 7.99 10.32 -19.80
CA ALA A 86 8.34 10.55 -18.40
C ALA A 86 7.31 9.92 -17.43
N SER A 87 6.00 10.06 -17.73
CA SER A 87 4.94 9.49 -16.91
C SER A 87 4.98 7.96 -16.90
N LYS A 88 5.39 7.34 -18.01
CA LYS A 88 5.57 5.89 -18.11
C LYS A 88 6.79 5.40 -17.34
N ILE A 89 7.89 6.13 -17.36
CA ILE A 89 9.07 5.83 -16.53
C ILE A 89 8.71 5.94 -15.04
N GLY A 90 8.00 7.00 -14.63
CA GLY A 90 7.47 7.12 -13.27
C GLY A 90 6.56 5.94 -12.89
N GLN A 91 5.72 5.48 -13.83
CA GLN A 91 4.87 4.32 -13.61
C GLN A 91 5.66 3.02 -13.45
N LEU A 92 6.76 2.84 -14.20
CA LEU A 92 7.66 1.70 -14.02
C LEU A 92 8.26 1.70 -12.62
N TYR A 93 8.82 2.83 -12.17
CA TYR A 93 9.35 2.93 -10.81
C TYR A 93 8.32 2.62 -9.73
N TYR A 94 7.09 3.12 -9.88
CA TYR A 94 5.98 2.79 -8.99
C TYR A 94 5.65 1.29 -8.99
N HIS A 95 5.55 0.66 -10.17
CA HIS A 95 5.32 -0.79 -10.27
C HIS A 95 6.47 -1.60 -9.64
N TYR A 96 7.71 -1.14 -9.76
CA TYR A 96 8.86 -1.79 -9.15
C TYR A 96 8.82 -1.66 -7.62
N TYR A 97 8.41 -0.50 -7.09
CA TYR A 97 8.12 -0.34 -5.66
C TYR A 97 7.06 -1.33 -5.19
N LEU A 98 5.92 -1.48 -5.89
CA LEU A 98 4.89 -2.46 -5.51
C LEU A 98 5.40 -3.91 -5.48
N ARG A 99 6.45 -4.22 -6.24
CA ARG A 99 7.06 -5.55 -6.35
C ARG A 99 8.23 -5.80 -5.39
N THR A 100 8.76 -4.75 -4.76
CA THR A 100 9.99 -4.83 -3.95
C THR A 100 9.81 -4.24 -2.57
N SER A 101 8.79 -3.40 -2.36
CA SER A 101 8.59 -2.61 -1.15
C SER A 101 9.73 -1.65 -0.81
N GLU A 102 10.58 -1.33 -1.79
CA GLU A 102 11.72 -0.43 -1.64
C GLU A 102 11.33 1.01 -1.97
N THR A 103 11.34 1.87 -0.94
CA THR A 103 10.82 3.25 -0.99
C THR A 103 11.66 4.19 -1.84
N SER A 104 12.91 3.81 -2.17
CA SER A 104 13.78 4.53 -3.10
C SER A 104 13.14 4.63 -4.49
N TYR A 105 12.54 3.55 -5.00
CA TYR A 105 11.85 3.57 -6.28
C TYR A 105 10.56 4.41 -6.26
N LEU A 106 9.88 4.47 -5.12
CA LEU A 106 8.75 5.37 -4.94
C LEU A 106 9.18 6.85 -5.03
N ASN A 107 10.35 7.19 -4.48
CA ASN A 107 10.95 8.53 -4.62
C ASN A 107 11.39 8.85 -6.06
N GLU A 108 11.85 7.86 -6.82
CA GLU A 108 12.13 8.03 -8.26
C GLU A 108 10.84 8.30 -9.04
N ALA A 109 9.76 7.55 -8.77
CA ALA A 109 8.45 7.81 -9.37
C ALA A 109 7.97 9.24 -9.08
N PHE A 110 8.12 9.68 -7.83
CA PHE A 110 7.83 11.05 -7.41
C PHE A 110 8.65 12.08 -8.20
N SER A 111 9.95 11.85 -8.36
CA SER A 111 10.85 12.75 -9.09
C SER A 111 10.42 12.95 -10.54
N PHE A 112 10.03 11.86 -11.23
CA PHE A 112 9.48 11.95 -12.59
C PHE A 112 8.16 12.71 -12.64
N TYR A 113 7.22 12.41 -11.74
CA TYR A 113 5.92 13.10 -11.74
C TYR A 113 6.03 14.57 -11.36
N SER A 114 6.88 14.92 -10.40
CA SER A 114 7.19 16.31 -10.04
C SER A 114 7.82 17.07 -11.22
N ALA A 115 8.78 16.45 -11.93
CA ALA A 115 9.42 17.06 -13.10
C ALA A 115 8.42 17.33 -14.24
N ILE A 116 7.42 16.47 -14.42
CA ILE A 116 6.35 16.67 -15.42
C ILE A 116 5.55 17.94 -15.12
N ARG A 117 5.17 18.13 -13.85
CA ARG A 117 4.44 19.32 -13.37
C ARG A 117 5.30 20.58 -13.52
N GLN A 118 6.51 20.56 -12.97
CA GLN A 118 7.43 21.71 -12.98
C GLN A 118 7.75 22.20 -14.40
N ARG A 119 7.86 21.29 -15.37
CA ARG A 119 8.15 21.63 -16.78
C ARG A 119 6.89 21.83 -17.62
N SER A 120 5.72 21.70 -17.03
CA SER A 120 4.42 21.89 -17.68
C SER A 120 4.30 21.11 -19.01
N TYR A 121 4.72 19.83 -19.03
CA TYR A 121 4.71 19.05 -20.27
C TYR A 121 3.31 18.92 -20.88
N TYR A 122 2.26 18.92 -20.05
CA TYR A 122 0.87 18.82 -20.49
C TYR A 122 0.17 20.15 -20.77
N TYR A 123 0.87 21.30 -20.72
CA TYR A 123 0.25 22.62 -20.95
C TYR A 123 -0.46 22.73 -22.31
N GLN A 124 0.11 22.12 -23.35
CA GLN A 124 -0.45 22.16 -24.71
C GLN A 124 -1.59 21.15 -24.94
N VAL A 125 -1.82 20.19 -24.03
CA VAL A 125 -2.87 19.17 -24.22
C VAL A 125 -4.24 19.80 -24.33
N ASN A 126 -4.53 20.80 -23.50
CA ASN A 126 -5.81 21.51 -23.52
C ASN A 126 -5.96 22.36 -24.81
N LYS A 127 -4.97 22.43 -25.70
CA LYS A 127 -5.07 23.15 -26.99
C LYS A 127 -5.28 22.23 -28.19
N GLU A 128 -5.03 20.93 -28.05
CA GLU A 128 -5.08 19.94 -29.15
C GLU A 128 -6.50 19.43 -29.45
N ASP A 129 -7.51 19.84 -28.67
CA ASP A 129 -8.93 19.47 -28.80
C ASP A 129 -9.20 17.95 -28.89
N ARG A 130 -8.38 17.16 -28.19
CA ARG A 130 -8.48 15.69 -28.17
C ARG A 130 -8.78 15.18 -26.76
N PRO A 131 -9.97 14.61 -26.50
CA PRO A 131 -10.36 14.18 -25.16
C PRO A 131 -9.42 13.10 -24.60
N GLU A 132 -8.94 12.20 -25.46
CA GLU A 132 -8.01 11.13 -25.10
C GLU A 132 -6.70 11.64 -24.47
N LEU A 133 -6.20 12.80 -24.92
CA LEU A 133 -4.97 13.41 -24.39
C LEU A 133 -5.23 14.01 -23.00
N VAL A 134 -6.39 14.63 -22.79
CA VAL A 134 -6.80 15.15 -21.49
C VAL A 134 -6.94 14.01 -20.49
N VAL A 135 -7.58 12.90 -20.87
CA VAL A 135 -7.66 11.69 -20.03
C VAL A 135 -6.28 11.17 -19.62
N LYS A 136 -5.26 11.24 -20.49
CA LYS A 136 -3.89 10.88 -20.10
C LYS A 136 -3.31 11.82 -19.05
N LYS A 137 -3.60 13.12 -19.13
CA LYS A 137 -3.22 14.14 -18.14
C LYS A 137 -3.93 13.90 -16.79
N LEU A 138 -5.23 13.62 -16.80
CA LEU A 138 -6.00 13.29 -15.59
C LEU A 138 -5.45 12.03 -14.90
N ARG A 139 -5.18 10.98 -15.68
CA ARG A 139 -4.54 9.75 -15.16
C ARG A 139 -3.13 9.99 -14.63
N TYR A 140 -2.39 10.96 -15.16
CA TYR A 140 -1.10 11.36 -14.62
C TYR A 140 -1.26 11.98 -13.22
N TYR A 141 -2.18 12.93 -13.05
CA TYR A 141 -2.47 13.53 -11.75
C TYR A 141 -2.91 12.50 -10.71
N ALA A 142 -3.84 11.60 -11.07
CA ALA A 142 -4.26 10.53 -10.17
C ALA A 142 -3.07 9.68 -9.67
N ARG A 143 -2.15 9.28 -10.56
CA ARG A 143 -0.93 8.55 -10.17
C ARG A 143 0.01 9.38 -9.32
N PHE A 144 0.14 10.67 -9.61
CA PHE A 144 1.00 11.55 -8.84
C PHE A 144 0.47 11.74 -7.41
N ILE A 145 -0.85 11.88 -7.25
CA ILE A 145 -1.52 11.92 -5.95
C ILE A 145 -1.25 10.64 -5.16
N VAL A 146 -1.41 9.45 -5.77
CA VAL A 146 -1.10 8.15 -5.11
C VAL A 146 0.34 8.12 -4.58
N VAL A 147 1.32 8.50 -5.41
CA VAL A 147 2.73 8.52 -4.99
C VAL A 147 2.97 9.52 -3.86
N CYS A 148 2.33 10.70 -3.91
CA CYS A 148 2.46 11.70 -2.84
C CYS A 148 1.83 11.22 -1.52
N LEU A 149 0.69 10.53 -1.57
CA LEU A 149 0.06 9.91 -0.40
C LEU A 149 0.99 8.87 0.24
N LEU A 150 1.57 7.97 -0.56
CA LEU A 150 2.48 6.94 -0.07
C LEU A 150 3.77 7.50 0.54
N LEU A 151 4.23 8.65 0.06
CA LEU A 151 5.36 9.40 0.62
C LEU A 151 4.98 10.40 1.72
N ASN A 152 3.74 10.39 2.21
CA ASN A 152 3.23 11.31 3.24
C ASN A 152 3.40 12.81 2.89
N LYS A 153 3.39 13.19 1.60
CA LYS A 153 3.51 14.59 1.12
C LYS A 153 2.15 15.29 1.02
N MET A 154 1.43 15.37 2.13
CA MET A 154 0.01 15.78 2.13
C MET A 154 -0.25 17.22 1.64
N ASP A 155 0.67 18.15 1.87
CA ASP A 155 0.51 19.53 1.36
C ASP A 155 0.47 19.55 -0.17
N LEU A 156 1.35 18.76 -0.80
CA LEU A 156 1.33 18.60 -2.25
C LEU A 156 0.10 17.82 -2.71
N VAL A 157 -0.38 16.83 -1.96
CA VAL A 157 -1.64 16.14 -2.27
C VAL A 157 -2.80 17.14 -2.35
N LYS A 158 -2.94 18.05 -1.37
CA LYS A 158 -4.00 19.07 -1.38
C LYS A 158 -3.92 19.97 -2.62
N VAL A 159 -2.71 20.39 -3.01
CA VAL A 159 -2.49 21.17 -4.24
C VAL A 159 -2.88 20.37 -5.48
N LEU A 160 -2.43 19.12 -5.59
CA LEU A 160 -2.71 18.27 -6.76
C LEU A 160 -4.19 17.90 -6.89
N VAL A 161 -4.91 17.72 -5.79
CA VAL A 161 -6.36 17.46 -5.80
C VAL A 161 -7.12 18.66 -6.34
N LYS A 162 -6.73 19.88 -5.91
CA LYS A 162 -7.31 21.11 -6.44
C LYS A 162 -7.05 21.25 -7.94
N GLU A 163 -5.80 21.06 -8.36
CA GLU A 163 -5.44 21.08 -9.79
C GLU A 163 -6.20 20.03 -10.59
N LEU A 164 -6.35 18.81 -10.06
CA LEU A 164 -7.12 17.75 -10.72
C LEU A 164 -8.61 18.12 -10.84
N SER A 165 -9.18 18.76 -9.83
CA SER A 165 -10.58 19.24 -9.86
C SER A 165 -10.79 20.25 -10.99
N GLU A 166 -9.91 21.26 -11.08
CA GLU A 166 -9.94 22.28 -12.14
C GLU A 166 -9.84 21.64 -13.53
N GLU A 167 -8.95 20.64 -13.71
CA GLU A 167 -8.80 19.95 -14.99
C GLU A 167 -9.98 19.06 -15.35
N ILE A 168 -10.67 18.46 -14.37
CA ILE A 168 -11.90 17.66 -14.60
C ILE A 168 -13.06 18.58 -14.98
N GLU A 169 -13.19 19.73 -14.34
CA GLU A 169 -14.20 20.74 -14.69
C GLU A 169 -14.01 21.22 -16.14
N ASP A 170 -12.80 21.63 -16.51
CA ASP A 170 -12.45 22.04 -17.87
C ASP A 170 -12.73 20.93 -18.90
N TYR A 171 -12.34 19.70 -18.57
CA TYR A 171 -12.57 18.52 -19.42
C TYR A 171 -14.06 18.28 -19.67
N THR A 172 -14.86 18.31 -18.61
CA THR A 172 -16.29 18.06 -18.67
C THR A 172 -17.01 19.13 -19.47
N GLN A 173 -16.71 20.41 -19.19
CA GLN A 173 -17.35 21.54 -19.87
C GLN A 173 -17.08 21.52 -21.38
N ARG A 174 -15.88 21.08 -21.77
CA ARG A 174 -15.46 21.08 -23.17
C ARG A 174 -15.98 19.91 -23.98
N PHE A 175 -16.02 18.72 -23.40
CA PHE A 175 -16.28 17.48 -24.15
C PHE A 175 -17.62 16.81 -23.81
N ASN A 176 -18.33 17.23 -22.76
CA ASN A 176 -19.63 16.69 -22.33
C ASN A 176 -19.64 15.15 -22.30
N THR A 177 -18.73 14.56 -21.52
CA THR A 177 -18.43 13.12 -21.57
C THR A 177 -19.17 12.32 -20.50
N GLU A 178 -19.53 11.08 -20.84
CA GLU A 178 -20.22 10.15 -19.93
C GLU A 178 -19.34 9.72 -18.73
N ASP A 179 -18.02 9.83 -18.84
CA ASP A 179 -17.05 9.46 -17.79
C ASP A 179 -16.89 10.53 -16.69
N GLN A 180 -17.62 11.65 -16.76
CA GLN A 180 -17.62 12.67 -15.71
C GLN A 180 -17.94 12.09 -14.33
N LEU A 181 -18.91 11.17 -14.25
CA LEU A 181 -19.30 10.56 -12.99
C LEU A 181 -18.14 9.77 -12.36
N GLU A 182 -17.36 9.05 -13.17
CA GLU A 182 -16.19 8.30 -12.72
C GLU A 182 -15.11 9.24 -12.17
N TRP A 183 -14.84 10.35 -12.86
CA TRP A 183 -13.86 11.35 -12.42
C TRP A 183 -14.28 12.08 -11.14
N ASN A 184 -15.56 12.39 -11.00
CA ASN A 184 -16.11 12.95 -9.77
C ASN A 184 -16.00 11.97 -8.59
N LEU A 185 -16.26 10.68 -8.83
CA LEU A 185 -16.04 9.64 -7.82
C LEU A 185 -14.57 9.56 -7.42
N VAL A 186 -13.63 9.69 -8.36
CA VAL A 186 -12.19 9.75 -8.06
C VAL A 186 -11.86 10.93 -7.12
N LEU A 187 -12.40 12.13 -7.36
CA LEU A 187 -12.18 13.28 -6.48
C LEU A 187 -12.77 13.07 -5.08
N GLN A 188 -13.98 12.53 -5.00
CA GLN A 188 -14.63 12.20 -3.73
C GLN A 188 -13.84 11.16 -2.94
N GLU A 189 -13.34 10.13 -3.62
CA GLU A 189 -12.48 9.10 -3.03
C GLU A 189 -11.20 9.71 -2.44
N VAL A 190 -10.50 10.57 -3.18
CA VAL A 190 -9.28 11.21 -2.67
C VAL A 190 -9.57 12.14 -1.49
N ALA A 191 -10.62 12.96 -1.58
CA ALA A 191 -11.01 13.86 -0.49
C ALA A 191 -11.33 13.08 0.79
N ALA A 192 -12.17 12.05 0.69
CA ALA A 192 -12.50 11.18 1.81
C ALA A 192 -11.26 10.47 2.37
N PHE A 193 -10.32 10.07 1.52
CA PHE A 193 -9.07 9.42 1.93
C PHE A 193 -8.15 10.35 2.71
N VAL A 194 -8.01 11.61 2.26
CA VAL A 194 -7.20 12.64 2.93
C VAL A 194 -7.78 13.02 4.30
N GLU A 195 -9.11 12.95 4.45
CA GLU A 195 -9.83 13.26 5.69
C GLU A 195 -10.12 12.03 6.58
N ALA A 196 -9.56 10.86 6.22
CA ALA A 196 -9.85 9.61 6.92
C ALA A 196 -9.19 9.52 8.31
N ASP A 197 -8.18 10.34 8.60
CA ASP A 197 -7.56 10.35 9.91
C ASP A 197 -8.47 11.04 10.95
N PRO A 198 -8.74 10.37 12.09
CA PRO A 198 -9.71 10.87 13.06
C PRO A 198 -9.17 11.99 13.96
N VAL A 199 -7.86 12.20 14.00
CA VAL A 199 -7.21 13.15 14.91
C VAL A 199 -6.19 14.01 14.17
N MET A 200 -6.30 15.34 14.34
CA MET A 200 -5.38 16.30 13.72
C MET A 200 -4.29 16.73 14.70
N ILE A 201 -3.03 16.66 14.28
CA ILE A 201 -1.91 17.20 15.08
C ILE A 201 -1.68 18.64 14.65
N LEU A 202 -1.75 19.59 15.57
CA LEU A 202 -1.67 21.02 15.27
C LEU A 202 -0.38 21.63 15.82
N ASN A 203 0.33 22.40 15.02
CA ASN A 203 1.43 23.24 15.52
C ASN A 203 0.89 24.48 16.26
N ASP A 204 1.78 25.39 16.66
CA ASP A 204 1.42 26.62 17.38
C ASP A 204 0.57 27.57 16.49
N ASP A 205 0.77 27.53 15.17
CA ASP A 205 0.03 28.29 14.17
C ASP A 205 -1.32 27.65 13.77
N ASN A 206 -1.80 26.64 14.49
CA ASN A 206 -3.02 25.86 14.17
C ASN A 206 -2.98 25.16 12.79
N THR A 207 -1.80 24.95 12.21
CA THR A 207 -1.64 24.19 10.97
C THR A 207 -1.45 22.71 11.26
N VAL A 208 -1.95 21.86 10.36
CA VAL A 208 -1.89 20.41 10.50
C VAL A 208 -0.48 19.91 10.22
N VAL A 209 0.09 19.18 11.15
CA VAL A 209 1.41 18.55 11.02
C VAL A 209 1.24 17.07 10.73
N VAL A 210 1.76 16.64 9.58
CA VAL A 210 1.79 15.23 9.21
C VAL A 210 2.98 14.56 9.91
N LYS A 211 2.72 13.48 10.64
CA LYS A 211 3.75 12.64 11.25
C LYS A 211 3.78 11.29 10.54
N SER A 212 4.97 10.83 10.18
CA SER A 212 5.14 9.50 9.64
C SER A 212 5.03 8.45 10.74
N ASN A 213 4.45 7.30 10.38
CA ASN A 213 4.24 6.15 11.26
C ASN A 213 5.05 4.92 10.84
N ARG A 214 5.97 5.14 9.89
CA ARG A 214 6.96 4.15 9.47
C ARG A 214 7.92 3.87 10.62
N MET A 215 8.59 2.73 10.56
CA MET A 215 9.54 2.33 11.57
C MET A 215 10.77 3.24 11.55
N LEU A 216 10.91 4.03 12.62
CA LEU A 216 12.12 4.79 12.93
C LEU A 216 13.21 3.87 13.48
N GLU A 217 14.47 4.20 13.20
CA GLU A 217 15.60 3.56 13.84
C GLU A 217 15.55 3.81 15.36
N GLY A 218 15.60 2.73 16.15
CA GLY A 218 15.40 2.81 17.61
C GLY A 218 13.96 3.06 18.07
N GLY A 219 12.98 3.09 17.16
CA GLY A 219 11.56 3.30 17.49
C GLY A 219 10.85 2.11 18.14
N VAL A 220 11.51 0.94 18.19
CA VAL A 220 11.01 -0.29 18.83
C VAL A 220 11.87 -0.59 20.06
N PRO A 221 11.29 -1.00 21.21
CA PRO A 221 12.06 -1.40 22.38
C PRO A 221 13.13 -2.43 22.00
N GLN A 222 14.38 -2.21 22.42
CA GLN A 222 15.49 -3.08 22.07
C GLN A 222 15.41 -4.43 22.79
N LEU A 223 16.10 -5.44 22.24
CA LEU A 223 16.23 -6.72 22.94
C LEU A 223 17.24 -6.55 24.09
N GLU A 224 16.89 -7.03 25.28
CA GLU A 224 17.81 -7.00 26.42
C GLU A 224 19.01 -7.94 26.21
N PRO A 225 20.22 -7.58 26.69
CA PRO A 225 21.39 -8.46 26.60
C PRO A 225 21.14 -9.84 27.24
N GLY A 226 21.48 -10.91 26.52
CA GLY A 226 21.28 -12.29 26.97
C GLY A 226 19.85 -12.83 26.78
N MET A 227 18.94 -12.03 26.23
CA MET A 227 17.58 -12.48 25.94
C MET A 227 17.57 -13.46 24.74
N VAL A 228 16.97 -14.63 24.94
CA VAL A 228 16.84 -15.65 23.90
C VAL A 228 15.45 -15.53 23.25
N VAL A 229 15.41 -14.91 22.07
CA VAL A 229 14.23 -14.82 21.21
C VAL A 229 14.45 -15.60 19.91
N GLY A 230 13.37 -15.86 19.17
CA GLY A 230 13.50 -16.50 17.87
C GLY A 230 14.28 -15.63 16.88
N GLN A 231 14.99 -16.28 15.96
CA GLN A 231 15.73 -15.63 14.87
C GLN A 231 14.89 -15.55 13.58
N LEU A 232 13.58 -15.36 13.74
CA LEU A 232 12.67 -15.24 12.61
C LEU A 232 12.72 -13.83 12.02
N THR A 233 12.60 -13.73 10.70
CA THR A 233 12.53 -12.43 9.99
C THR A 233 11.24 -12.33 9.19
N LEU A 234 10.56 -11.19 9.27
CA LEU A 234 9.40 -10.94 8.43
C LEU A 234 9.88 -10.72 6.99
N ALA A 235 9.56 -11.66 6.10
CA ALA A 235 9.98 -11.59 4.69
C ALA A 235 8.84 -11.17 3.78
N ASP A 236 7.64 -11.74 3.97
CA ASP A 236 6.47 -11.47 3.14
C ASP A 236 5.27 -11.07 3.99
N ALA A 237 4.47 -10.13 3.48
CA ALA A 237 3.20 -9.72 4.05
C ALA A 237 2.11 -9.67 2.97
N LEU A 238 1.01 -10.38 3.16
CA LEU A 238 -0.21 -10.21 2.39
C LEU A 238 -1.13 -9.25 3.14
N ILE A 239 -1.43 -8.11 2.52
CA ILE A 239 -2.32 -7.08 3.06
C ILE A 239 -3.62 -7.13 2.26
N VAL A 240 -4.66 -7.67 2.88
CA VAL A 240 -5.98 -7.89 2.25
C VAL A 240 -6.98 -6.86 2.73
N GLY A 241 -7.58 -6.13 1.80
CA GLY A 241 -8.69 -5.21 2.07
C GLY A 241 -9.96 -5.67 1.36
N ASN A 242 -10.91 -6.21 2.10
CA ASN A 242 -12.21 -6.69 1.60
C ASN A 242 -13.39 -6.25 2.49
N CYS A 243 -13.29 -5.07 3.11
CA CYS A 243 -14.42 -4.40 3.75
C CYS A 243 -15.28 -3.72 2.69
N ASN A 244 -16.61 -3.85 2.79
CA ASN A 244 -17.52 -3.39 1.74
C ASN A 244 -17.61 -1.86 1.61
N SER A 245 -17.53 -1.13 2.72
CA SER A 245 -17.87 0.30 2.83
C SER A 245 -16.71 1.17 3.33
N GLN A 246 -15.46 0.74 3.14
CA GLN A 246 -14.30 1.49 3.60
C GLN A 246 -13.80 2.49 2.55
N VAL A 247 -13.41 3.68 2.99
CA VAL A 247 -12.76 4.70 2.17
C VAL A 247 -11.52 4.12 1.47
N LYS A 248 -11.40 4.40 0.18
CA LYS A 248 -10.29 3.95 -0.67
C LYS A 248 -9.88 5.01 -1.66
N PHE A 249 -8.70 4.82 -2.24
CA PHE A 249 -8.28 5.50 -3.45
C PHE A 249 -7.34 4.61 -4.26
N SER A 250 -7.54 4.50 -5.58
CA SER A 250 -6.72 3.68 -6.49
C SER A 250 -6.53 2.22 -6.01
N GLU A 251 -7.61 1.59 -5.54
CA GLU A 251 -7.64 0.22 -4.99
C GLU A 251 -6.87 0.04 -3.67
N LEU A 252 -6.52 1.13 -2.99
CA LEU A 252 -5.93 1.08 -1.66
C LEU A 252 -6.96 1.57 -0.65
N THR A 253 -7.43 0.69 0.25
CA THR A 253 -8.27 1.13 1.37
C THR A 253 -7.43 1.82 2.44
N ILE A 254 -8.06 2.62 3.29
CA ILE A 254 -7.33 3.32 4.36
C ILE A 254 -6.61 2.36 5.31
N ASP A 255 -7.19 1.19 5.61
CA ASP A 255 -6.54 0.20 6.47
C ASP A 255 -5.38 -0.52 5.77
N MET A 256 -5.52 -0.80 4.47
CA MET A 256 -4.40 -1.30 3.68
C MET A 256 -3.24 -0.30 3.66
N PHE A 257 -3.54 1.00 3.47
CA PHE A 257 -2.55 2.07 3.52
C PHE A 257 -1.85 2.16 4.89
N ARG A 258 -2.63 2.12 5.97
CA ARG A 258 -2.12 2.14 7.34
C ARG A 258 -1.18 0.96 7.60
N MET A 259 -1.60 -0.25 7.25
CA MET A 259 -0.76 -1.45 7.44
C MET A 259 0.48 -1.45 6.53
N LEU A 260 0.34 -0.98 5.28
CA LEU A 260 1.46 -0.80 4.35
C LEU A 260 2.54 0.11 4.97
N GLN A 261 2.14 1.27 5.49
CA GLN A 261 3.05 2.22 6.13
C GLN A 261 3.66 1.67 7.44
N ALA A 262 2.88 0.91 8.22
CA ALA A 262 3.36 0.28 9.46
C ALA A 262 4.44 -0.79 9.21
N LEU A 263 4.43 -1.40 8.02
CA LEU A 263 5.38 -2.42 7.56
C LEU A 263 6.47 -1.86 6.64
N GLU A 264 6.79 -0.57 6.79
CA GLU A 264 7.89 0.10 6.10
C GLU A 264 8.77 0.86 7.09
N ARG A 265 10.07 0.87 6.82
CA ARG A 265 11.04 1.73 7.49
C ARG A 265 10.96 3.14 6.95
N GLU A 266 11.41 4.09 7.76
CA GLU A 266 11.63 5.45 7.28
C GLU A 266 12.61 5.43 6.10
N PRO A 267 12.31 6.15 4.99
CA PRO A 267 13.26 6.28 3.90
C PRO A 267 14.53 6.97 4.39
N VAL A 268 15.68 6.33 4.22
CA VAL A 268 16.97 6.96 4.50
C VAL A 268 17.22 8.01 3.42
N ASN A 269 17.23 9.29 3.79
CA ASN A 269 17.64 10.36 2.89
C ASN A 269 19.15 10.21 2.61
N LEU A 270 19.50 9.59 1.47
CA LEU A 270 20.88 9.42 1.03
C LEU A 270 21.64 10.76 0.90
N ALA A 271 20.93 11.86 0.69
CA ALA A 271 21.51 13.21 0.62
C ALA A 271 22.12 13.71 1.95
N THR A 272 21.70 13.18 3.11
CA THR A 272 22.22 13.60 4.41
C THR A 272 23.42 12.77 4.89
N GLN A 273 23.78 11.67 4.22
CA GLN A 273 24.95 10.86 4.59
C GLN A 273 26.26 11.36 3.99
N THR A 274 26.23 12.20 2.95
CA THR A 274 27.44 12.71 2.29
C THR A 274 28.17 13.81 3.10
N THR A 275 27.60 14.28 4.22
CA THR A 275 28.21 15.33 5.06
C THR A 275 28.87 14.83 6.35
N LYS A 276 28.86 13.51 6.62
CA LYS A 276 29.60 12.91 7.75
C LYS A 276 30.58 11.83 7.29
N ALA A 277 31.42 12.16 6.31
CA ALA A 277 32.66 11.41 6.07
C ALA A 277 33.80 12.11 6.83
N GLY A 278 33.82 11.91 8.14
CA GLY A 278 34.89 12.36 9.03
C GLY A 278 35.14 11.28 10.08
N THR A 279 36.20 10.49 9.85
CA THR A 279 36.91 9.59 10.78
C THR A 279 36.03 8.79 11.76
N LEU A 280 35.88 7.49 11.51
CA LEU A 280 35.89 6.40 12.50
C LEU A 280 35.91 5.04 11.75
N GLU A 281 36.49 4.05 12.44
CA GLU A 281 36.91 2.69 12.05
C GLU A 281 35.97 1.85 11.16
N PRO A 282 36.45 0.74 10.54
CA PRO A 282 35.61 -0.16 9.75
C PRO A 282 34.63 -0.92 10.64
N SER A 283 33.59 -0.25 11.11
CA SER A 283 32.37 -0.88 11.59
C SER A 283 31.78 -1.68 10.42
N GLU A 284 31.56 -2.98 10.64
CA GLU A 284 30.80 -3.85 9.75
C GLU A 284 29.63 -3.06 9.18
N LYS A 285 29.55 -2.93 7.85
CA LYS A 285 28.42 -2.26 7.20
C LYS A 285 27.15 -2.84 7.83
N PRO A 286 26.32 -2.04 8.55
CA PRO A 286 25.11 -2.59 9.13
C PRO A 286 24.32 -3.22 7.99
N ALA A 287 24.03 -4.52 8.11
CA ALA A 287 23.29 -5.26 7.10
C ALA A 287 22.09 -4.41 6.71
N LYS A 288 21.99 -4.04 5.43
CA LYS A 288 20.94 -3.16 4.93
C LYS A 288 19.61 -3.79 5.34
N ARG A 289 18.92 -3.19 6.31
CA ARG A 289 17.67 -3.75 6.84
C ARG A 289 16.57 -3.48 5.83
N GLU A 290 16.28 -4.48 5.01
CA GLU A 290 15.27 -4.39 3.94
C GLU A 290 13.86 -4.35 4.53
N ASN A 291 12.92 -3.78 3.78
CA ASN A 291 11.50 -3.87 4.11
C ASN A 291 10.98 -5.28 3.78
N PRO A 292 10.00 -5.82 4.51
CA PRO A 292 9.31 -7.02 4.06
C PRO A 292 8.62 -6.73 2.73
N HIS A 293 8.63 -7.72 1.85
CA HIS A 293 7.90 -7.67 0.60
C HIS A 293 6.38 -7.74 0.89
N LYS A 294 5.59 -6.97 0.14
CA LYS A 294 4.17 -6.75 0.42
C LYS A 294 3.31 -7.02 -0.81
N TYR A 295 2.32 -7.90 -0.66
CA TYR A 295 1.25 -8.09 -1.63
C TYR A 295 0.02 -7.31 -1.17
N LEU A 296 -0.43 -6.35 -1.99
CA LEU A 296 -1.65 -5.57 -1.74
C LEU A 296 -2.81 -6.21 -2.52
N LEU A 297 -3.78 -6.77 -1.80
CA LEU A 297 -4.92 -7.47 -2.39
C LEU A 297 -6.22 -6.75 -2.03
N TYR A 298 -6.72 -5.92 -2.95
CA TYR A 298 -8.00 -5.26 -2.80
C TYR A 298 -9.13 -6.11 -3.36
N LYS A 299 -10.11 -6.42 -2.50
CA LYS A 299 -11.24 -7.31 -2.77
C LYS A 299 -10.84 -8.55 -3.58
N PRO A 300 -9.87 -9.37 -3.12
CA PRO A 300 -9.47 -10.56 -3.85
C PRO A 300 -10.58 -11.62 -3.78
N THR A 301 -10.72 -12.39 -4.85
CA THR A 301 -11.48 -13.66 -4.78
C THR A 301 -10.74 -14.66 -3.89
N PHE A 302 -11.45 -15.68 -3.40
CA PHE A 302 -10.82 -16.81 -2.70
C PHE A 302 -9.65 -17.40 -3.49
N SER A 303 -9.83 -17.66 -4.79
CA SER A 303 -8.80 -18.24 -5.66
C SER A 303 -7.58 -17.33 -5.85
N GLN A 304 -7.80 -16.02 -5.99
CA GLN A 304 -6.71 -15.04 -6.04
C GLN A 304 -5.93 -15.07 -4.72
N LEU A 305 -6.61 -14.90 -3.58
CA LEU A 305 -5.95 -14.92 -2.26
C LEU A 305 -5.14 -16.20 -2.04
N TYR A 306 -5.72 -17.35 -2.34
CA TYR A 306 -5.07 -18.65 -2.17
C TYR A 306 -3.84 -18.81 -3.10
N THR A 307 -3.89 -18.24 -4.31
CA THR A 307 -2.76 -18.22 -5.25
C THR A 307 -1.59 -17.41 -4.67
N PHE A 308 -1.84 -16.23 -4.12
CA PHE A 308 -0.80 -15.41 -3.51
C PHE A 308 -0.24 -16.04 -2.22
N LEU A 309 -1.09 -16.65 -1.38
CA LEU A 309 -0.64 -17.41 -0.21
C LEU A 309 0.28 -18.57 -0.63
N SER A 310 -0.11 -19.32 -1.65
CA SER A 310 0.67 -20.46 -2.16
C SER A 310 2.01 -20.03 -2.77
N ALA A 311 2.03 -18.94 -3.53
CA ALA A 311 3.24 -18.39 -4.11
C ALA A 311 4.21 -17.90 -3.02
N SER A 312 3.70 -17.11 -2.06
CA SER A 312 4.51 -16.61 -0.93
C SER A 312 5.05 -17.75 -0.09
N PHE A 313 4.21 -18.73 0.26
CA PHE A 313 4.63 -19.92 1.00
C PHE A 313 5.75 -20.70 0.30
N LYS A 314 5.64 -20.88 -1.03
CA LYS A 314 6.64 -21.59 -1.83
C LYS A 314 7.99 -20.87 -1.83
N GLU A 315 7.97 -19.55 -1.88
CA GLU A 315 9.18 -18.73 -2.05
C GLU A 315 9.75 -18.21 -0.73
N LEU A 316 9.00 -18.34 0.38
CA LEU A 316 9.41 -17.90 1.70
C LEU A 316 10.73 -18.59 2.12
N PRO A 317 11.79 -17.82 2.46
CA PRO A 317 13.07 -18.37 2.89
C PRO A 317 12.98 -19.20 4.18
N ALA A 318 14.06 -19.91 4.51
CA ALA A 318 14.19 -20.55 5.82
C ALA A 318 14.26 -19.48 6.92
N ASN A 319 13.67 -19.77 8.09
CA ASN A 319 13.59 -18.84 9.23
C ASN A 319 12.87 -17.52 8.91
N SER A 320 12.02 -17.49 7.89
CA SER A 320 11.22 -16.33 7.55
C SER A 320 9.75 -16.52 7.89
N VAL A 321 9.07 -15.39 8.11
CA VAL A 321 7.66 -15.30 8.50
C VAL A 321 6.84 -14.81 7.33
N LEU A 322 5.68 -15.46 7.14
CA LEU A 322 4.60 -14.94 6.33
C LEU A 322 3.61 -14.21 7.24
N LEU A 323 3.40 -12.91 7.02
CA LEU A 323 2.33 -12.16 7.67
C LEU A 323 1.08 -12.12 6.77
N VAL A 324 -0.08 -12.37 7.34
CA VAL A 324 -1.37 -12.24 6.65
C VAL A 324 -2.26 -11.28 7.43
N TYR A 325 -2.45 -10.08 6.88
CA TYR A 325 -3.38 -9.09 7.41
C TYR A 325 -4.70 -9.14 6.64
N LEU A 326 -5.79 -9.38 7.35
CA LEU A 326 -7.14 -9.53 6.82
C LEU A 326 -8.04 -8.42 7.36
N SER A 327 -8.31 -7.39 6.55
CA SER A 327 -9.35 -6.39 6.81
C SER A 327 -10.59 -6.77 6.01
N ALA A 328 -11.55 -7.47 6.60
CA ALA A 328 -12.65 -8.04 5.83
C ALA A 328 -13.95 -8.20 6.62
N THR A 329 -15.08 -8.10 5.92
CA THR A 329 -16.41 -8.39 6.50
C THR A 329 -16.47 -9.83 7.00
N GLY A 330 -16.98 -10.05 8.21
CA GLY A 330 -17.10 -11.40 8.78
C GLY A 330 -18.23 -12.20 8.13
N VAL A 331 -18.00 -13.49 7.95
CA VAL A 331 -19.01 -14.48 7.55
C VAL A 331 -19.29 -15.36 8.76
N PHE A 332 -20.53 -15.37 9.22
CA PHE A 332 -20.96 -16.14 10.40
C PHE A 332 -21.56 -17.49 9.99
N PRO A 333 -21.48 -18.51 10.84
CA PRO A 333 -22.03 -19.83 10.52
C PRO A 333 -23.55 -19.80 10.38
N ALA A 334 -24.07 -20.63 9.46
CA ALA A 334 -25.49 -20.84 9.27
C ALA A 334 -25.96 -22.04 10.13
N GLY A 335 -26.64 -21.77 11.24
CA GLY A 335 -27.30 -22.80 12.06
C GLY A 335 -26.50 -23.28 13.29
N ARG A 336 -27.07 -24.25 14.03
CA ARG A 336 -26.43 -24.89 15.18
C ARG A 336 -25.46 -25.96 14.70
N VAL A 337 -24.24 -25.92 15.20
CA VAL A 337 -23.18 -26.84 14.81
C VAL A 337 -23.07 -27.94 15.87
N GLU A 338 -23.19 -29.21 15.46
CA GLU A 338 -22.99 -30.37 16.36
C GLU A 338 -21.50 -30.69 16.58
N TYR A 339 -20.61 -30.21 15.71
CA TYR A 339 -19.16 -30.45 15.73
C TYR A 339 -18.36 -29.15 15.53
N GLU A 340 -17.59 -28.72 16.52
CA GLU A 340 -16.80 -27.48 16.49
C GLU A 340 -15.49 -27.61 15.68
N GLY A 341 -15.61 -27.79 14.37
CA GLY A 341 -14.47 -27.83 13.47
C GLY A 341 -14.00 -26.43 13.02
N PRO A 342 -12.79 -26.34 12.45
CA PRO A 342 -12.17 -25.09 11.99
C PRO A 342 -12.88 -24.42 10.79
N TYR A 343 -13.91 -25.06 10.25
CA TYR A 343 -14.77 -24.55 9.18
C TYR A 343 -16.17 -24.21 9.68
N ASP A 344 -16.45 -24.38 10.97
CA ASP A 344 -17.80 -24.25 11.52
C ASP A 344 -18.02 -22.93 12.27
N PHE A 345 -16.95 -22.16 12.49
CA PHE A 345 -17.03 -20.82 13.06
C PHE A 345 -17.24 -19.72 12.00
N GLY A 346 -17.40 -20.10 10.73
CA GLY A 346 -17.33 -19.17 9.60
C GLY A 346 -15.91 -18.64 9.39
N GLY A 347 -15.79 -17.39 8.97
CA GLY A 347 -14.50 -16.79 8.64
C GLY A 347 -14.64 -15.37 8.12
N VAL A 348 -13.80 -15.00 7.15
CA VAL A 348 -13.87 -13.69 6.51
C VAL A 348 -14.29 -13.78 5.06
N LEU A 349 -15.08 -12.80 4.60
CA LEU A 349 -15.57 -12.73 3.24
C LEU A 349 -14.40 -12.52 2.26
N THR A 350 -14.49 -13.16 1.09
CA THR A 350 -13.69 -12.90 -0.11
C THR A 350 -14.60 -12.40 -1.23
N ASN A 351 -14.05 -11.78 -2.26
CA ASN A 351 -14.86 -11.20 -3.33
C ASN A 351 -15.51 -12.30 -4.21
N THR A 352 -16.75 -12.04 -4.64
CA THR A 352 -17.55 -12.93 -5.47
C THR A 352 -17.49 -12.59 -6.96
N ASN A 353 -16.80 -11.49 -7.34
CA ASN A 353 -16.76 -10.91 -8.70
C ASN A 353 -18.14 -10.61 -9.32
N ARG A 354 -19.22 -10.68 -8.53
CA ARG A 354 -20.56 -10.25 -8.94
C ARG A 354 -20.81 -8.92 -8.26
N ASP A 355 -21.11 -7.89 -9.04
CA ASP A 355 -21.63 -6.63 -8.52
C ASP A 355 -22.84 -6.94 -7.64
N VAL A 356 -22.65 -6.86 -6.33
CA VAL A 356 -23.75 -7.03 -5.37
C VAL A 356 -24.54 -5.73 -5.42
N VAL A 357 -25.32 -5.55 -6.49
CA VAL A 357 -26.27 -4.44 -6.65
C VAL A 357 -27.37 -4.53 -5.59
N ASN A 358 -27.52 -5.66 -4.88
CA ASN A 358 -28.45 -5.80 -3.76
C ASN A 358 -27.85 -6.65 -2.64
N GLY A 359 -27.43 -5.99 -1.55
CA GLY A 359 -26.89 -6.61 -0.33
C GLY A 359 -27.86 -7.55 0.39
N GLU A 360 -29.12 -7.61 -0.03
CA GLU A 360 -30.18 -8.46 0.54
C GLU A 360 -30.30 -9.84 -0.11
N ALA A 361 -29.72 -10.06 -1.31
CA ALA A 361 -29.92 -11.31 -2.05
C ALA A 361 -28.98 -12.46 -1.62
N VAL A 362 -27.93 -12.19 -0.86
CA VAL A 362 -26.94 -13.21 -0.43
C VAL A 362 -27.50 -14.11 0.69
N GLN A 363 -28.52 -13.66 1.43
CA GLN A 363 -29.10 -14.41 2.55
C GLN A 363 -30.08 -15.53 2.15
N LYS A 364 -30.41 -15.69 0.86
CA LYS A 364 -31.38 -16.71 0.37
C LYS A 364 -30.74 -17.85 -0.43
N ARG A 365 -29.45 -18.17 -0.23
CA ARG A 365 -28.86 -19.40 -0.77
C ARG A 365 -28.97 -20.54 0.25
N ASN A 366 -29.27 -21.75 -0.25
CA ASN A 366 -29.50 -22.98 0.51
C ASN A 366 -28.59 -23.10 1.75
N GLN A 367 -29.19 -23.11 2.95
CA GLN A 367 -28.51 -23.26 4.25
C GLN A 367 -27.74 -24.59 4.44
N ALA A 368 -27.74 -25.48 3.43
CA ALA A 368 -27.09 -26.78 3.49
C ALA A 368 -25.57 -26.74 3.18
N GLN A 369 -25.07 -25.67 2.55
CA GLN A 369 -23.67 -25.56 2.14
C GLN A 369 -22.98 -24.36 2.78
N LYS A 370 -21.69 -24.50 3.12
CA LYS A 370 -20.86 -23.40 3.61
C LYS A 370 -20.59 -22.40 2.49
N GLU A 371 -20.40 -21.13 2.86
CA GLU A 371 -20.17 -20.05 1.90
C GLU A 371 -18.85 -20.27 1.13
N MET A 372 -18.95 -20.38 -0.19
CA MET A 372 -17.80 -20.62 -1.07
C MET A 372 -16.82 -19.45 -1.07
N HIS A 373 -17.32 -18.23 -0.90
CA HIS A 373 -16.51 -17.02 -0.86
C HIS A 373 -16.13 -16.62 0.57
N CYS A 374 -15.89 -17.60 1.45
CA CYS A 374 -15.43 -17.38 2.81
C CYS A 374 -14.06 -18.04 2.99
N LEU A 375 -13.07 -17.26 3.44
CA LEU A 375 -11.83 -17.80 3.96
C LEU A 375 -12.07 -18.22 5.41
N HIS A 376 -12.08 -19.52 5.67
CA HIS A 376 -12.18 -20.07 7.01
C HIS A 376 -10.78 -20.22 7.62
N PRO A 377 -10.66 -20.31 8.95
CA PRO A 377 -9.39 -20.69 9.60
C PRO A 377 -8.81 -21.99 9.03
N GLY A 378 -9.69 -22.97 8.75
CA GLY A 378 -9.28 -24.26 8.19
C GLY A 378 -8.54 -24.18 6.85
N ASP A 379 -8.85 -23.17 6.02
CA ASP A 379 -8.20 -22.96 4.72
C ASP A 379 -6.73 -22.54 4.86
N LEU A 380 -6.30 -22.11 6.05
CA LEU A 380 -4.93 -21.65 6.31
C LEU A 380 -4.00 -22.74 6.84
N TYR A 381 -4.51 -23.92 7.24
CA TYR A 381 -3.67 -25.01 7.73
C TYR A 381 -2.53 -25.40 6.78
N PRO A 382 -2.71 -25.46 5.45
CA PRO A 382 -1.61 -25.76 4.53
C PRO A 382 -0.38 -24.88 4.75
N PHE A 383 -0.59 -23.61 5.07
CA PHE A 383 0.44 -22.59 5.23
C PHE A 383 1.07 -22.55 6.62
N THR A 384 0.47 -23.19 7.62
CA THR A 384 1.06 -23.36 8.97
C THR A 384 2.25 -24.33 9.01
N ARG A 385 2.70 -24.85 7.86
CA ARG A 385 3.98 -25.59 7.71
C ARG A 385 5.21 -24.68 7.71
N LYS A 386 5.03 -23.37 7.77
CA LYS A 386 6.06 -22.35 7.95
C LYS A 386 5.58 -21.36 9.03
N PRO A 387 6.49 -20.58 9.64
CA PRO A 387 6.09 -19.57 10.61
C PRO A 387 5.07 -18.59 10.01
N LEU A 388 3.89 -18.51 10.63
CA LEU A 388 2.75 -17.76 10.12
C LEU A 388 2.24 -16.78 11.19
N PHE A 389 2.13 -15.51 10.83
CA PHE A 389 1.62 -14.45 11.70
C PHE A 389 0.36 -13.85 11.08
N ILE A 390 -0.78 -13.91 11.78
CA ILE A 390 -2.07 -13.50 11.22
C ILE A 390 -2.62 -12.34 12.03
N ILE A 391 -3.15 -11.34 11.34
CA ILE A 391 -3.90 -10.24 11.92
C ILE A 391 -5.29 -10.26 11.28
N VAL A 392 -6.33 -10.46 12.07
CA VAL A 392 -7.72 -10.55 11.59
C VAL A 392 -8.51 -9.38 12.14
N ASP A 393 -8.80 -8.43 11.25
CA ASP A 393 -9.66 -7.28 11.48
C ASP A 393 -11.02 -7.51 10.82
N SER A 394 -11.96 -8.03 11.61
CA SER A 394 -13.25 -8.48 11.13
C SER A 394 -14.31 -8.52 12.23
N SER A 395 -15.58 -8.35 11.84
CA SER A 395 -16.73 -8.60 12.71
C SER A 395 -16.83 -10.06 13.19
N ASN A 396 -16.18 -11.00 12.49
CA ASN A 396 -16.06 -12.41 12.90
C ASN A 396 -14.60 -12.84 13.14
N SER A 397 -13.75 -11.93 13.62
CA SER A 397 -12.33 -12.23 13.94
C SER A 397 -12.18 -13.42 14.90
N MET A 398 -13.14 -13.60 15.81
CA MET A 398 -13.16 -14.67 16.81
C MET A 398 -13.23 -16.08 16.22
N ALA A 399 -13.63 -16.24 14.95
CA ALA A 399 -13.54 -17.52 14.24
C ALA A 399 -12.10 -18.08 14.23
N TYR A 400 -11.10 -17.21 14.28
CA TYR A 400 -9.67 -17.58 14.26
C TYR A 400 -9.07 -17.78 15.66
N LYS A 401 -9.85 -17.64 16.74
CA LYS A 401 -9.35 -17.75 18.13
C LYS A 401 -8.76 -19.11 18.44
N ASN A 402 -9.39 -20.18 17.97
CA ASN A 402 -8.97 -21.55 18.21
C ASN A 402 -8.19 -22.12 17.02
N PHE A 403 -7.64 -21.26 16.15
CA PHE A 403 -6.84 -21.70 15.02
C PHE A 403 -5.53 -22.32 15.53
N CYS A 404 -5.44 -23.65 15.45
CA CYS A 404 -4.37 -24.40 16.08
C CYS A 404 -3.16 -24.58 15.15
N ASN A 405 -2.00 -24.75 15.78
CA ASN A 405 -0.79 -25.15 15.09
C ASN A 405 -0.79 -26.68 14.90
N LEU A 406 -0.81 -27.15 13.66
CA LEU A 406 -0.81 -28.58 13.34
C LEU A 406 0.57 -29.15 12.97
N PHE A 407 1.57 -28.31 12.69
CA PHE A 407 2.87 -28.74 12.14
C PHE A 407 4.06 -28.37 13.02
N GLY A 408 3.83 -27.89 14.23
CA GLY A 408 4.88 -27.51 15.18
C GLY A 408 5.64 -26.24 14.79
N GLN A 409 5.16 -25.48 13.80
CA GLN A 409 5.75 -24.22 13.39
C GLN A 409 5.08 -23.05 14.11
N PRO A 410 5.78 -21.95 14.41
CA PRO A 410 5.22 -20.85 15.19
C PRO A 410 3.99 -20.25 14.49
N LEU A 411 2.92 -20.03 15.27
CA LEU A 411 1.68 -19.44 14.80
C LEU A 411 1.17 -18.43 15.85
N VAL A 412 0.90 -17.20 15.42
CA VAL A 412 0.26 -16.16 16.25
C VAL A 412 -0.89 -15.53 15.47
N CYS A 413 -2.02 -15.30 16.15
CA CYS A 413 -3.17 -14.58 15.61
C CYS A 413 -3.51 -13.39 16.50
N LEU A 414 -3.50 -12.18 15.92
CA LEU A 414 -3.98 -10.95 16.56
C LEU A 414 -5.40 -10.66 16.04
N LEU A 415 -6.38 -10.64 16.94
CA LEU A 415 -7.80 -10.55 16.57
C LEU A 415 -8.39 -9.21 17.00
N SER A 416 -9.09 -8.54 16.09
CA SER A 416 -9.84 -7.33 16.40
C SER A 416 -10.98 -7.59 17.38
N PRO A 417 -11.43 -6.58 18.14
CA PRO A 417 -12.73 -6.61 18.80
C PRO A 417 -13.86 -6.89 17.80
N THR A 418 -14.84 -7.70 18.20
CA THR A 418 -16.06 -7.96 17.40
C THR A 418 -17.21 -7.04 17.76
N VAL A 419 -17.11 -6.33 18.88
CA VAL A 419 -18.12 -5.39 19.38
C VAL A 419 -17.47 -4.04 19.64
N TYR A 420 -18.02 -3.00 19.02
CA TYR A 420 -17.63 -1.61 19.25
C TYR A 420 -18.83 -0.83 19.83
N PRO A 421 -18.59 0.19 20.66
CA PRO A 421 -19.63 1.11 21.12
C PRO A 421 -20.37 1.71 19.92
N LYS A 422 -21.69 1.93 20.05
CA LYS A 422 -22.51 2.50 18.97
C LYS A 422 -21.94 3.81 18.42
N SER A 423 -21.44 4.68 19.30
CA SER A 423 -20.81 5.95 18.93
C SER A 423 -19.56 5.81 18.06
N MET A 424 -18.95 4.62 17.98
CA MET A 424 -17.76 4.35 17.18
C MET A 424 -18.03 3.50 15.93
N GLN A 425 -19.25 2.94 15.78
CA GLN A 425 -19.59 2.10 14.61
C GLN A 425 -19.73 2.92 13.32
N ASP A 426 -20.21 4.17 13.41
CA ASP A 426 -20.38 5.08 12.27
C ASP A 426 -19.04 5.48 11.62
N HIS A 427 -17.94 5.38 12.36
CA HIS A 427 -16.60 5.69 11.86
C HIS A 427 -15.94 4.56 11.08
N SER A 428 -16.59 3.39 10.95
CA SER A 428 -16.04 2.22 10.24
C SER A 428 -15.67 2.50 8.78
N GLN A 429 -16.30 3.49 8.13
CA GLN A 429 -15.92 3.93 6.78
C GLN A 429 -14.52 4.53 6.73
N ARG A 430 -14.06 5.20 7.81
CA ARG A 430 -12.74 5.84 7.93
C ARG A 430 -11.63 4.89 8.41
N GLY A 431 -11.89 3.59 8.34
CA GLY A 431 -10.96 2.54 8.75
C GLY A 431 -11.27 1.98 10.13
N SER A 432 -10.68 0.82 10.40
CA SER A 432 -10.87 0.12 11.67
C SER A 432 -10.08 0.79 12.78
N LEU A 433 -10.72 0.91 13.95
CA LEU A 433 -10.06 1.34 15.17
C LEU A 433 -8.91 0.39 15.55
N PHE A 434 -9.09 -0.91 15.35
CA PHE A 434 -8.05 -1.90 15.64
C PHE A 434 -6.79 -1.65 14.80
N THR A 435 -6.97 -1.48 13.49
CA THR A 435 -5.86 -1.16 12.58
C THR A 435 -5.26 0.21 12.86
N LEU A 436 -6.07 1.20 13.28
CA LEU A 436 -5.56 2.48 13.75
C LEU A 436 -4.61 2.32 14.94
N PHE A 437 -4.91 1.46 15.92
CA PHE A 437 -3.98 1.18 17.02
C PHE A 437 -2.69 0.48 16.56
N LEU A 438 -2.79 -0.47 15.63
CA LEU A 438 -1.63 -1.17 15.09
C LEU A 438 -0.74 -0.25 14.22
N TYR A 439 -1.33 0.78 13.62
CA TYR A 439 -0.65 1.78 12.81
C TYR A 439 -0.07 2.93 13.65
N ASN A 440 -0.93 3.60 14.40
CA ASN A 440 -0.59 4.70 15.30
C ASN A 440 -1.37 4.55 16.64
N PRO A 441 -0.76 3.92 17.65
CA PRO A 441 -1.38 3.63 18.93
C PRO A 441 -1.86 4.87 19.69
N LEU A 442 -1.16 6.00 19.55
CA LEU A 442 -1.59 7.27 20.17
C LEU A 442 -2.84 7.82 19.47
N MET A 443 -2.92 7.78 18.13
CA MET A 443 -4.14 8.16 17.40
C MET A 443 -5.33 7.30 17.81
N GLY A 444 -5.12 5.98 17.93
CA GLY A 444 -6.14 5.04 18.40
C GLY A 444 -6.64 5.42 19.79
N PHE A 445 -5.71 5.70 20.72
CA PHE A 445 -6.04 6.12 22.08
C PHE A 445 -6.85 7.43 22.10
N LEU A 446 -6.40 8.46 21.38
CA LEU A 446 -7.08 9.76 21.32
C LEU A 446 -8.46 9.67 20.68
N SER A 447 -8.60 8.87 19.63
CA SER A 447 -9.87 8.59 18.98
C SER A 447 -10.85 7.92 19.95
N VAL A 448 -10.39 6.95 20.74
CA VAL A 448 -11.21 6.31 21.80
C VAL A 448 -11.64 7.30 22.86
N CYS A 449 -10.78 8.26 23.20
CA CYS A 449 -11.10 9.35 24.13
C CYS A 449 -12.01 10.44 23.55
N GLY A 450 -12.43 10.34 22.28
CA GLY A 450 -13.30 11.32 21.62
C GLY A 450 -12.58 12.63 21.26
N LEU A 451 -11.25 12.62 21.16
CA LEU A 451 -10.47 13.80 20.79
C LEU A 451 -10.23 13.81 19.28
N THR A 452 -10.52 14.95 18.64
CA THR A 452 -10.35 15.15 17.19
C THR A 452 -9.10 15.95 16.84
N SER A 453 -8.41 16.52 17.82
CA SER A 453 -7.13 17.22 17.60
C SER A 453 -6.24 17.24 18.84
N MET A 454 -4.94 17.44 18.63
CA MET A 454 -3.92 17.57 19.69
C MET A 454 -2.81 18.53 19.28
N ARG A 455 -2.33 19.35 20.23
CA ARG A 455 -1.15 20.21 20.04
C ARG A 455 0.14 19.38 19.89
N GLN A 456 1.02 19.79 18.98
CA GLN A 456 2.26 19.08 18.68
C GLN A 456 3.14 18.87 19.92
N GLY A 457 3.31 19.88 20.77
CA GLY A 457 4.12 19.72 21.99
C GLY A 457 3.55 18.68 22.97
N LEU A 458 2.23 18.55 23.06
CA LEU A 458 1.58 17.52 23.88
C LEU A 458 1.66 16.15 23.23
N TRP A 459 1.57 16.10 21.89
CA TRP A 459 1.77 14.89 21.11
C TRP A 459 3.16 14.28 21.36
N GLU A 460 4.21 15.09 21.30
CA GLU A 460 5.59 14.63 21.50
C GLU A 460 5.82 14.10 22.93
N LYS A 461 5.25 14.79 23.94
CA LYS A 461 5.25 14.30 25.34
C LYS A 461 4.49 12.99 25.51
N SER A 462 3.33 12.86 24.87
CA SER A 462 2.51 11.64 24.93
C SER A 462 3.19 10.47 24.25
N GLN A 463 3.88 10.71 23.14
CA GLN A 463 4.73 9.71 22.47
C GLN A 463 5.87 9.23 23.37
N GLU A 464 6.53 10.13 24.10
CA GLU A 464 7.57 9.74 25.07
C GLU A 464 7.01 8.85 26.20
N PHE A 465 5.83 9.19 26.72
CA PHE A 465 5.15 8.33 27.70
C PHE A 465 4.82 6.96 27.11
N LEU A 466 4.31 6.93 25.88
CA LEU A 466 3.96 5.70 25.18
C LEU A 466 5.18 4.79 24.93
N ARG A 467 6.36 5.35 24.67
CA ARG A 467 7.62 4.58 24.56
C ARG A 467 7.94 3.82 25.85
N LYS A 468 7.72 4.44 27.02
CA LYS A 468 7.91 3.79 28.33
C LYS A 468 6.94 2.64 28.51
N VAL A 469 5.66 2.87 28.20
CA VAL A 469 4.63 1.81 28.20
C VAL A 469 5.02 0.66 27.26
N PHE A 470 5.60 0.96 26.10
CA PHE A 470 6.04 -0.07 25.14
C PHE A 470 7.21 -0.89 25.65
N HIS A 471 8.15 -0.25 26.35
CA HIS A 471 9.21 -0.95 27.03
C HIS A 471 8.66 -1.90 28.11
N ASP A 472 7.74 -1.43 28.96
CA ASP A 472 7.12 -2.24 30.02
C ASP A 472 6.34 -3.43 29.45
N ILE A 473 5.52 -3.20 28.40
CA ILE A 473 4.82 -4.27 27.68
C ILE A 473 5.83 -5.27 27.13
N GLY A 474 6.92 -4.79 26.52
CA GLY A 474 7.97 -5.64 25.98
C GLY A 474 8.63 -6.52 27.03
N GLN A 475 8.97 -5.97 28.20
CA GLN A 475 9.50 -6.73 29.33
C GLN A 475 8.50 -7.78 29.84
N MET A 476 7.22 -7.41 29.98
CA MET A 476 6.19 -8.35 30.42
C MET A 476 5.98 -9.50 29.43
N LEU A 477 6.04 -9.22 28.12
CA LEU A 477 5.93 -10.25 27.09
C LEU A 477 7.09 -11.25 27.16
N THR A 478 8.30 -10.79 27.44
CA THR A 478 9.51 -11.63 27.43
C THR A 478 9.77 -12.35 28.75
N SER A 479 9.30 -11.81 29.88
CA SER A 479 9.48 -12.43 31.20
C SER A 479 8.37 -13.42 31.57
N SER A 480 7.22 -13.37 30.89
CA SER A 480 6.05 -14.17 31.26
C SER A 480 6.18 -15.62 30.80
N ARG A 481 6.06 -16.54 31.75
CA ARG A 481 5.96 -18.00 31.47
C ARG A 481 4.56 -18.46 31.05
N ALA A 482 3.57 -17.57 31.14
CA ALA A 482 2.18 -17.88 30.80
C ALA A 482 1.86 -17.60 29.33
N ILE A 483 2.77 -16.95 28.61
CA ILE A 483 2.61 -16.64 27.18
C ILE A 483 3.19 -17.81 26.37
N ASP A 484 2.48 -18.20 25.31
CA ASP A 484 2.93 -19.23 24.40
C ASP A 484 4.30 -18.87 23.77
N GLN A 485 5.20 -19.84 23.70
CA GLN A 485 6.57 -19.66 23.18
C GLN A 485 6.58 -19.11 21.74
N ALA A 486 5.53 -19.34 20.95
CA ALA A 486 5.37 -18.79 19.61
C ALA A 486 5.52 -17.26 19.58
N PHE A 487 5.00 -16.55 20.58
CA PHE A 487 5.15 -15.09 20.66
C PHE A 487 6.62 -14.68 20.79
N LEU A 488 7.42 -15.40 21.59
CA LEU A 488 8.86 -15.15 21.73
C LEU A 488 9.65 -15.51 20.47
N GLN A 489 9.15 -16.46 19.68
CA GLN A 489 9.77 -16.80 18.40
C GLN A 489 9.62 -15.69 17.36
N PHE A 490 8.49 -14.98 17.36
CA PHE A 490 8.26 -13.82 16.49
C PHE A 490 8.86 -12.51 17.02
N TYR A 491 9.07 -12.40 18.34
CA TYR A 491 9.52 -11.18 19.00
C TYR A 491 10.91 -10.68 18.56
N GLY A 492 11.73 -11.53 17.95
CA GLY A 492 13.04 -11.14 17.40
C GLY A 492 12.95 -10.18 16.20
N ASP A 493 11.85 -10.24 15.44
CA ASP A 493 11.62 -9.33 14.31
C ASP A 493 11.07 -7.98 14.78
N GLU A 494 11.63 -6.87 14.30
CA GLU A 494 11.26 -5.53 14.76
C GLU A 494 9.81 -5.16 14.42
N PHE A 495 9.29 -5.58 13.27
CA PHE A 495 7.92 -5.27 12.85
C PHE A 495 6.92 -6.08 13.66
N LEU A 496 7.15 -7.39 13.77
CA LEU A 496 6.27 -8.28 14.52
C LEU A 496 6.24 -7.93 16.02
N ARG A 497 7.41 -7.63 16.60
CA ARG A 497 7.53 -7.12 17.97
C ARG A 497 6.72 -5.85 18.19
N LEU A 498 6.85 -4.87 17.29
CA LEU A 498 6.11 -3.61 17.40
C LEU A 498 4.60 -3.83 17.28
N LEU A 499 4.16 -4.68 16.35
CA LEU A 499 2.74 -5.03 16.19
C LEU A 499 2.17 -5.72 17.44
N MET A 500 2.92 -6.66 18.04
CA MET A 500 2.52 -7.31 19.29
C MET A 500 2.40 -6.30 20.46
N ILE A 501 3.36 -5.39 20.60
CA ILE A 501 3.31 -4.36 21.65
C ILE A 501 2.12 -3.42 21.45
N ARG A 502 1.90 -2.96 20.21
CA ARG A 502 0.75 -2.11 19.85
C ARG A 502 -0.58 -2.83 20.07
N PHE A 503 -0.64 -4.13 19.80
CA PHE A 503 -1.80 -4.98 20.06
C PHE A 503 -2.11 -5.07 21.56
N VAL A 504 -1.11 -5.30 22.41
CA VAL A 504 -1.30 -5.32 23.87
C VAL A 504 -1.79 -3.97 24.36
N PHE A 505 -1.22 -2.87 23.88
CA PHE A 505 -1.67 -1.52 24.21
C PHE A 505 -3.12 -1.26 23.78
N CYS A 506 -3.50 -1.69 22.57
CA CYS A 506 -4.89 -1.67 22.10
C CYS A 506 -5.81 -2.43 23.06
N CYS A 507 -5.47 -3.69 23.38
CA CYS A 507 -6.26 -4.54 24.26
C CYS A 507 -6.45 -3.92 25.65
N ALA A 508 -5.37 -3.39 26.24
CA ALA A 508 -5.42 -2.73 27.53
C ALA A 508 -6.31 -1.48 27.48
N THR A 509 -6.13 -0.63 26.47
CA THR A 509 -6.92 0.60 26.29
C THR A 509 -8.41 0.28 26.20
N LEU A 510 -8.80 -0.66 25.34
CA LEU A 510 -10.21 -1.01 25.14
C LEU A 510 -10.82 -1.64 26.40
N ARG A 511 -10.13 -2.56 27.09
CA ARG A 511 -10.65 -3.19 28.32
C ARG A 511 -10.82 -2.20 29.48
N LEU A 512 -9.95 -1.20 29.56
CA LEU A 512 -10.02 -0.16 30.59
C LEU A 512 -11.08 0.90 30.27
N HIS A 513 -11.47 1.04 29.00
CA HIS A 513 -12.44 2.04 28.58
C HIS A 513 -13.88 1.63 28.93
N LYS A 514 -14.60 2.50 29.65
CA LYS A 514 -15.95 2.20 30.18
C LYS A 514 -16.98 1.82 29.10
N LEU A 515 -16.89 2.41 27.90
CA LEU A 515 -17.84 2.12 26.81
C LEU A 515 -17.66 0.73 26.18
N PHE A 516 -16.51 0.09 26.38
CA PHE A 516 -16.18 -1.23 25.82
C PHE A 516 -16.40 -2.37 26.83
N ARG A 517 -16.97 -2.07 28.00
CA ARG A 517 -17.27 -3.06 29.06
C ARG A 517 -18.67 -3.64 28.92
#